data_AF-A0A151HBG3-F1
#
_entry.id   AF-A0A151HBG3-F1
#
_cell.length_a   1.000
_cell.length_b   1.000
_cell.length_c   1.000
_cell.angle_alpha   90.00
_cell.angle_beta   90.00
_cell.angle_gamma   90.00
#
_symmetry.space_group_name_H-M   'P 1'
#
loop_
_entity.id
_entity.type
_entity.pdbx_description
1 polymer ?
#
loop_
_entity_poly.entity_id
_entity_poly.type
_entity_poly.pdbx_seq_one_letter_code
_entity_poly.pdbx_strand_id
1 'polypeptide(L)'
;SCDVGMKVWSVVWLARMILQLICNTAVTAWRMRAGTSVPRAMMLLPRLVHAFGFTWWLLGVEQLFFEPSCEEPTLARTVSQVMFWMTGTVYLIPFVVYTLICVCLPCIIYFMVRFAVRPADRQPTPPSLVQQLEVKTYGDLIETLRRQYTLDTHEVDIQHERRTLPSLSLETVIDGVSNLLTPGPADAGAPAPSTTVGGLPRTPGGAPWAIDLGGDNGVSASGLLSRQSISVNKACPICMVDLDDEDEVLIMPCDSRHFFHRACVEHWLETSQACPICRANIVNILTGTPSDPTLLPVDHRDLELQI
;
A
#
# COMPACT_ATOMS: atom_id res chain seq x y z
N SER A 1 52.21 -4.80 -18.28
CA SER A 1 51.26 -5.79 -17.72
C SER A 1 49.89 -5.54 -18.31
N CYS A 2 49.50 -6.32 -19.32
CA CYS A 2 48.28 -6.15 -20.13
C CYS A 2 46.97 -6.38 -19.33
N ASP A 3 47.06 -6.85 -18.09
CA ASP A 3 45.95 -7.26 -17.22
C ASP A 3 45.63 -6.29 -16.06
N VAL A 4 46.37 -5.18 -15.93
CA VAL A 4 46.21 -4.24 -14.81
C VAL A 4 44.84 -3.58 -14.80
N GLY A 5 44.33 -3.16 -15.96
CA GLY A 5 42.99 -2.58 -16.09
C GLY A 5 41.89 -3.53 -15.60
N MET A 6 41.91 -4.78 -16.07
CA MET A 6 40.94 -5.82 -15.69
C MET A 6 41.00 -6.18 -14.20
N LYS A 7 42.20 -6.21 -13.62
CA LYS A 7 42.39 -6.41 -12.18
C LYS A 7 41.78 -5.26 -11.37
N VAL A 8 42.05 -4.01 -11.76
CA VAL A 8 41.47 -2.83 -11.11
C VAL A 8 39.95 -2.83 -11.24
N TRP A 9 39.42 -3.13 -12.43
CA TRP A 9 37.99 -3.22 -12.67
C TRP A 9 37.32 -4.25 -11.74
N SER A 10 37.91 -5.44 -11.62
CA SER A 10 37.38 -6.53 -10.79
C SER A 10 37.41 -6.18 -9.29
N VAL A 11 38.49 -5.55 -8.82
CA VAL A 11 38.61 -5.12 -7.42
C VAL A 11 37.57 -4.04 -7.08
N VAL A 12 37.41 -3.04 -7.95
CA VAL A 12 36.40 -1.97 -7.75
C VAL A 12 34.99 -2.55 -7.79
N TRP A 13 34.72 -3.49 -8.69
CA TRP A 13 33.44 -4.21 -8.73
C TRP A 13 33.16 -4.96 -7.42
N LEU A 14 34.14 -5.70 -6.89
CA LEU A 14 34.00 -6.46 -5.64
C LEU A 14 33.77 -5.52 -4.45
N ALA A 15 34.58 -4.47 -4.33
CA ALA A 15 34.43 -3.47 -3.27
C ALA A 15 33.04 -2.84 -3.28
N ARG A 16 32.53 -2.51 -4.47
CA ARG A 16 31.17 -2.00 -4.65
C ARG A 16 30.11 -3.02 -4.22
N MET A 17 30.26 -4.29 -4.58
CA MET A 17 29.29 -5.33 -4.18
C MET A 17 29.25 -5.54 -2.67
N ILE A 18 30.41 -5.52 -2.02
CA ILE A 18 30.50 -5.56 -0.55
C ILE A 18 29.83 -4.33 0.06
N LEU A 19 30.13 -3.13 -0.45
CA LEU A 19 29.51 -1.89 0.04
C LEU A 19 27.98 -1.91 -0.15
N GLN A 20 27.50 -2.38 -1.29
CA GLN A 20 26.06 -2.52 -1.56
C GLN A 20 25.39 -3.48 -0.58
N LEU A 21 26.02 -4.62 -0.31
CA LEU A 21 25.53 -5.61 0.65
C LEU A 21 25.46 -5.02 2.06
N ILE A 22 26.50 -4.29 2.50
CA ILE A 22 26.53 -3.61 3.80
C ILE A 22 25.39 -2.59 3.90
N CYS A 23 25.23 -1.73 2.89
CA CYS A 23 24.18 -0.71 2.89
C CYS A 23 22.78 -1.34 2.95
N ASN A 24 22.53 -2.38 2.16
CA ASN A 24 21.24 -3.08 2.14
C ASN A 24 20.96 -3.81 3.46
N THR A 25 21.99 -4.40 4.07
CA THR A 25 21.88 -5.07 5.36
C THR A 25 21.60 -4.06 6.46
N ALA A 26 22.24 -2.89 6.45
CA ALA A 26 21.98 -1.81 7.38
C ALA A 26 20.54 -1.27 7.28
N VAL A 27 20.05 -1.06 6.04
CA VAL A 27 18.64 -0.65 5.80
C VAL A 27 17.67 -1.68 6.35
N THR A 28 17.93 -2.96 6.07
CA THR A 28 17.07 -4.07 6.55
C THR A 28 17.10 -4.17 8.07
N ALA A 29 18.29 -4.11 8.68
CA ALA A 29 18.45 -4.17 10.13
C ALA A 29 17.74 -3.02 10.85
N TRP A 30 17.76 -1.81 10.27
CA TRP A 30 17.03 -0.67 10.82
C TRP A 30 15.51 -0.88 10.78
N ARG A 31 14.97 -1.33 9.64
CA ARG A 31 13.54 -1.63 9.52
C ARG A 31 13.08 -2.64 10.57
N MET A 32 13.90 -3.68 10.79
CA MET A 32 13.60 -4.71 11.78
C MET A 32 13.66 -4.19 13.23
N ARG A 33 14.56 -3.26 13.55
CA ARG A 33 14.74 -2.75 14.92
C ARG A 33 13.81 -1.61 15.28
N ALA A 34 13.60 -0.68 14.36
CA ALA A 34 13.02 0.62 14.68
C ALA A 34 11.52 0.71 14.38
N GLY A 35 10.94 -0.23 13.59
CA GLY A 35 9.51 -0.23 13.22
C GLY A 35 9.00 1.04 12.53
N THR A 36 9.90 1.98 12.24
CA THR A 36 9.64 3.35 11.79
C THR A 36 10.22 3.58 10.41
N SER A 37 9.86 4.71 9.78
CA SER A 37 10.34 5.08 8.46
C SER A 37 11.88 5.19 8.44
N VAL A 38 12.50 4.61 7.40
CA VAL A 38 13.96 4.62 7.26
C VAL A 38 14.43 6.04 6.92
N PRO A 39 15.48 6.56 7.59
CA PRO A 39 16.04 7.87 7.27
C PRO A 39 16.41 8.01 5.79
N ARG A 40 16.05 9.14 5.16
CA ARG A 40 16.29 9.39 3.72
C ARG A 40 17.77 9.21 3.32
N ALA A 41 18.69 9.65 4.18
CA ALA A 41 20.13 9.51 3.94
C ALA A 41 20.56 8.02 3.81
N MET A 42 19.95 7.14 4.60
CA MET A 42 20.24 5.71 4.57
C MET A 42 19.67 5.02 3.32
N MET A 43 18.64 5.60 2.71
CA MET A 43 18.10 5.16 1.42
C MET A 43 18.85 5.76 0.22
N LEU A 44 19.48 6.93 0.38
CA LEU A 44 20.23 7.61 -0.67
C LEU A 44 21.55 6.88 -0.98
N LEU A 45 22.28 6.45 0.04
CA LEU A 45 23.58 5.79 -0.12
C LEU A 45 23.53 4.54 -1.02
N PRO A 46 22.61 3.57 -0.83
CA PRO A 46 22.44 2.45 -1.75
C PRO A 46 22.20 2.89 -3.20
N ARG A 47 21.39 3.94 -3.42
CA ARG A 47 21.08 4.44 -4.78
C ARG A 47 22.32 5.01 -5.47
N LEU A 48 23.14 5.76 -4.74
CA LEU A 48 24.39 6.30 -5.26
C LEU A 48 25.38 5.18 -5.62
N VAL A 49 25.49 4.15 -4.78
CA VAL A 49 26.33 2.97 -5.04
C VAL A 49 25.85 2.18 -6.26
N HIS A 50 24.52 2.07 -6.45
CA HIS A 50 23.94 1.50 -7.65
C HIS A 50 24.26 2.31 -8.92
N ALA A 51 24.06 3.63 -8.88
CA ALA A 51 24.33 4.51 -10.01
C ALA A 51 25.81 4.48 -10.40
N PHE A 52 26.71 4.59 -9.42
CA PHE A 52 28.15 4.42 -9.62
C PHE A 52 28.47 3.05 -10.23
N GLY A 53 27.84 1.98 -9.74
CA GLY A 53 28.04 0.63 -10.26
C GLY A 53 27.65 0.47 -11.73
N PHE A 54 26.53 1.08 -12.13
CA PHE A 54 26.09 1.06 -13.52
C PHE A 54 27.07 1.83 -14.40
N THR A 55 27.48 3.04 -13.99
CA THR A 55 28.49 3.83 -14.71
C THR A 55 29.82 3.09 -14.83
N TRP A 56 30.27 2.44 -13.75
CA TRP A 56 31.51 1.65 -13.76
C TRP A 56 31.41 0.39 -14.63
N TRP A 57 30.24 -0.23 -14.69
CA TRP A 57 29.98 -1.35 -15.60
C TRP A 57 30.03 -0.90 -17.07
N LEU A 58 29.48 0.26 -17.40
CA LEU A 58 29.59 0.85 -18.75
C LEU A 58 31.05 1.13 -19.13
N LEU A 59 31.85 1.67 -18.21
CA LEU A 59 33.30 1.84 -18.45
C LEU A 59 34.01 0.48 -18.65
N GLY A 60 33.49 -0.59 -18.08
CA GLY A 60 33.97 -1.96 -18.32
C GLY A 60 33.72 -2.45 -19.75
N VAL A 61 32.73 -1.92 -20.46
CA VAL A 61 32.50 -2.22 -21.89
C VAL A 61 33.69 -1.74 -22.72
N GLU A 62 34.08 -0.48 -22.50
CA GLU A 62 35.22 0.12 -23.18
C GLU A 62 36.51 -0.70 -22.92
N GLN A 63 36.79 -1.05 -21.66
CA GLN A 63 38.00 -1.80 -21.31
C GLN A 63 37.99 -3.26 -21.77
N LEU A 64 36.85 -3.96 -21.74
CA LEU A 64 36.79 -5.38 -22.09
C LEU A 64 36.80 -5.62 -23.62
N PHE A 65 36.18 -4.71 -24.38
CA PHE A 65 35.95 -4.88 -25.82
C PHE A 65 36.87 -4.06 -26.73
N PHE A 66 37.36 -2.90 -26.29
CA PHE A 66 38.13 -1.98 -27.16
C PHE A 66 39.63 -1.96 -26.86
N GLU A 67 40.07 -2.46 -25.71
CA GLU A 67 41.49 -2.49 -25.35
C GLU A 67 42.22 -3.72 -25.93
N PRO A 68 43.49 -3.61 -26.40
CA PRO A 68 44.19 -4.69 -27.07
C PRO A 68 44.22 -5.97 -26.24
N SER A 69 43.84 -7.09 -26.87
CA SER A 69 43.89 -8.40 -26.23
C SER A 69 45.34 -8.82 -25.97
N CYS A 70 45.59 -9.38 -24.79
CA CYS A 70 46.84 -10.08 -24.53
C CYS A 70 46.88 -11.35 -25.39
N GLU A 71 48.08 -11.75 -25.84
CA GLU A 71 48.29 -12.89 -26.74
C GLU A 71 47.85 -14.24 -26.12
N GLU A 72 47.84 -14.34 -24.79
CA GLU A 72 47.28 -15.47 -24.04
C GLU A 72 46.14 -15.03 -23.10
N PRO A 73 45.06 -15.83 -22.96
CA PRO A 73 43.96 -15.54 -22.05
C PRO A 73 44.42 -15.67 -20.59
N THR A 74 44.50 -14.54 -19.89
CA THR A 74 44.82 -14.50 -18.46
C THR A 74 43.61 -14.89 -17.62
N LEU A 75 43.85 -15.53 -16.46
CA LEU A 75 42.80 -15.85 -15.48
C LEU A 75 41.97 -14.60 -15.11
N ALA A 76 42.63 -13.46 -14.94
CA ALA A 76 41.98 -12.19 -14.62
C ALA A 76 40.94 -11.80 -15.68
N ARG A 77 41.27 -11.91 -16.98
CA ARG A 77 40.34 -11.55 -18.07
C ARG A 77 39.13 -12.49 -18.11
N THR A 78 39.34 -13.79 -17.96
CA THR A 78 38.25 -14.78 -17.95
C THR A 78 37.30 -14.55 -16.79
N VAL A 79 37.83 -14.34 -15.57
CA VAL A 79 37.03 -14.05 -14.38
C VAL A 79 36.23 -12.76 -14.54
N SER A 80 36.87 -11.68 -15.01
CA SER A 80 36.19 -10.40 -15.25
C SER A 80 35.09 -10.52 -16.32
N GLN A 81 35.29 -11.29 -17.37
CA GLN A 81 34.29 -11.52 -18.42
C GLN A 81 33.05 -12.22 -17.87
N VAL A 82 33.23 -13.28 -17.07
CA VAL A 82 32.10 -13.96 -16.40
C VAL A 82 31.34 -12.99 -15.49
N MET A 83 32.06 -12.22 -14.67
CA MET A 83 31.45 -11.22 -13.77
C MET A 83 30.69 -10.13 -14.54
N PHE A 84 31.22 -9.70 -15.68
CA PHE A 84 30.60 -8.71 -16.55
C PHE A 84 29.25 -9.20 -17.10
N TRP A 85 29.21 -10.41 -17.66
CA TRP A 85 27.98 -11.01 -18.21
C TRP A 85 26.94 -11.33 -17.14
N MET A 86 27.38 -11.81 -15.97
CA MET A 86 26.48 -12.02 -14.82
C MET A 86 25.85 -10.70 -14.36
N THR A 87 26.66 -9.64 -14.23
CA THR A 87 26.17 -8.30 -13.84
C THR A 87 25.21 -7.73 -14.90
N GLY A 88 25.56 -7.86 -16.18
CA GLY A 88 24.70 -7.43 -17.29
C GLY A 88 23.35 -8.15 -17.28
N THR A 89 23.36 -9.47 -17.07
CA THR A 89 22.12 -10.27 -16.95
C THR A 89 21.25 -9.75 -15.81
N VAL A 90 21.83 -9.52 -14.62
CA VAL A 90 21.08 -9.00 -13.46
C VAL A 90 20.45 -7.63 -13.75
N TYR A 91 21.14 -6.75 -14.48
CA TYR A 91 20.57 -5.47 -14.89
C TYR A 91 19.47 -5.60 -15.96
N LEU A 92 19.53 -6.61 -16.82
CA LEU A 92 18.52 -6.84 -17.86
C LEU A 92 17.26 -7.56 -17.36
N ILE A 93 17.37 -8.40 -16.31
CA ILE A 93 16.23 -9.12 -15.70
C ILE A 93 14.99 -8.22 -15.46
N PRO A 94 15.07 -7.06 -14.79
CA PRO A 94 13.88 -6.23 -14.55
C PRO A 94 13.23 -5.77 -15.87
N PHE A 95 14.01 -5.38 -16.88
CA PHE A 95 13.46 -4.99 -18.19
C PHE A 95 12.74 -6.16 -18.87
N VAL A 96 13.31 -7.36 -18.82
CA VAL A 96 12.67 -8.57 -19.36
C VAL A 96 11.39 -8.88 -18.60
N VAL A 97 11.41 -8.87 -17.27
CA VAL A 97 10.23 -9.12 -16.43
C VAL A 97 9.13 -8.08 -16.69
N TYR A 98 9.46 -6.79 -16.75
CA TYR A 98 8.49 -5.74 -17.08
C TYR A 98 7.90 -5.93 -18.48
N THR A 99 8.72 -6.30 -19.47
CA THR A 99 8.24 -6.58 -20.82
C THR A 99 7.28 -7.77 -20.83
N LEU A 100 7.62 -8.85 -20.12
CA LEU A 100 6.73 -10.00 -19.96
C LEU A 100 5.43 -9.62 -19.27
N ILE A 101 5.47 -8.82 -18.21
CA ILE A 101 4.27 -8.31 -17.53
C ILE A 101 3.43 -7.48 -18.50
N CYS A 102 4.02 -6.55 -19.24
CA CYS A 102 3.32 -5.69 -20.20
C CYS A 102 2.66 -6.47 -21.35
N VAL A 103 3.26 -7.57 -21.79
CA VAL A 103 2.71 -8.42 -22.85
C VAL A 103 1.69 -9.43 -22.30
N CYS A 104 1.98 -10.04 -21.15
CA CYS A 104 1.13 -11.08 -20.57
C CYS A 104 -0.09 -10.52 -19.85
N LEU A 105 0.00 -9.37 -19.16
CA LEU A 105 -1.14 -8.82 -18.41
C LEU A 105 -2.36 -8.54 -19.29
N PRO A 106 -2.25 -7.88 -20.46
CA PRO A 106 -3.41 -7.66 -21.34
C PRO A 106 -4.02 -8.97 -21.82
N CYS A 107 -3.21 -9.97 -22.16
CA CYS A 107 -3.70 -11.29 -22.54
C CYS A 107 -4.45 -11.97 -21.38
N ILE A 108 -3.85 -11.99 -20.18
CA ILE A 108 -4.47 -12.57 -18.99
C ILE A 108 -5.78 -11.86 -18.67
N ILE A 109 -5.81 -10.52 -18.68
CA ILE A 109 -7.01 -9.72 -18.44
C ILE A 109 -8.08 -10.04 -19.50
N TYR A 110 -7.72 -10.13 -20.78
CA TYR A 110 -8.64 -10.48 -21.85
C TYR A 110 -9.27 -11.86 -21.62
N PHE A 111 -8.46 -12.87 -21.33
CA PHE A 111 -8.94 -14.22 -21.03
C PHE A 111 -9.82 -14.24 -19.78
N MET A 112 -9.39 -13.58 -18.70
CA MET A 112 -10.18 -13.47 -17.47
C MET A 112 -11.54 -12.80 -17.72
N VAL A 113 -11.60 -11.67 -18.42
CA VAL A 113 -12.88 -11.00 -18.72
C VAL A 113 -13.76 -11.85 -19.63
N ARG A 114 -13.17 -12.59 -20.58
CA ARG A 114 -13.92 -13.44 -21.51
C ARG A 114 -14.56 -14.65 -20.84
N PHE A 115 -13.87 -15.27 -19.89
CA PHE A 115 -14.27 -16.53 -19.28
C PHE A 115 -14.87 -16.39 -17.88
N ALA A 116 -14.52 -15.36 -17.11
CA ALA A 116 -15.04 -15.15 -15.76
C ALA A 116 -16.40 -14.45 -15.73
N VAL A 117 -16.73 -13.64 -16.74
CA VAL A 117 -18.02 -12.93 -16.80
C VAL A 117 -19.04 -13.79 -17.54
N ARG A 118 -20.02 -14.34 -16.82
CA ARG A 118 -21.09 -15.15 -17.43
C ARG A 118 -21.94 -14.25 -18.34
N PRO A 119 -22.42 -14.74 -19.50
CA PRO A 119 -23.30 -13.96 -20.37
C PRO A 119 -24.59 -13.47 -19.69
N ALA A 120 -25.06 -14.21 -18.68
CA ALA A 120 -26.22 -13.83 -17.87
C ALA A 120 -26.01 -12.53 -17.09
N ASP A 121 -24.77 -12.20 -16.72
CA ASP A 121 -24.45 -10.96 -15.99
C ASP A 121 -24.43 -9.73 -16.92
N ARG A 122 -24.43 -9.96 -18.25
CA ARG A 122 -24.42 -8.92 -19.30
C ARG A 122 -25.82 -8.58 -19.82
N GLN A 123 -26.82 -8.58 -18.95
CA GLN A 123 -28.13 -8.08 -19.32
C GLN A 123 -28.23 -6.59 -18.98
N PRO A 124 -28.67 -5.74 -19.92
CA PRO A 124 -28.98 -4.35 -19.60
C PRO A 124 -30.13 -4.28 -18.60
N THR A 125 -30.06 -3.32 -17.70
CA THR A 125 -31.20 -2.96 -16.85
C THR A 125 -32.18 -2.13 -17.70
N PRO A 126 -33.48 -2.45 -17.70
CA PRO A 126 -34.45 -1.66 -18.45
C PRO A 126 -34.49 -0.21 -17.92
N PRO A 127 -34.53 0.81 -18.80
CA PRO A 127 -34.38 2.21 -18.42
C PRO A 127 -35.48 2.70 -17.46
N SER A 128 -36.67 2.10 -17.55
CA SER A 128 -37.78 2.38 -16.64
C SER A 128 -37.48 2.04 -15.18
N LEU A 129 -36.62 1.03 -14.92
CA LEU A 129 -36.19 0.67 -13.58
C LEU A 129 -35.00 1.52 -13.12
N VAL A 130 -34.10 1.88 -14.02
CA VAL A 130 -32.98 2.79 -13.70
C VAL A 130 -33.50 4.13 -13.21
N GLN A 131 -34.55 4.66 -13.84
CA GLN A 131 -35.17 5.93 -13.45
C GLN A 131 -35.90 5.89 -12.09
N GLN A 132 -36.16 4.70 -11.53
CA GLN A 132 -36.74 4.54 -10.19
C GLN A 132 -35.69 4.59 -9.08
N LEU A 133 -34.41 4.59 -9.42
CA LEU A 133 -33.33 4.61 -8.44
C LEU A 133 -33.24 5.98 -7.76
N GLU A 134 -32.94 5.96 -6.48
CA GLU A 134 -32.85 7.17 -5.67
C GLU A 134 -31.55 7.93 -6.01
N VAL A 135 -31.70 9.19 -6.44
CA VAL A 135 -30.59 10.11 -6.70
C VAL A 135 -30.55 11.17 -5.60
N LYS A 136 -29.38 11.39 -5.02
CA LYS A 136 -29.11 12.41 -4.00
C LYS A 136 -27.77 13.07 -4.28
N THR A 137 -27.52 14.21 -3.64
CA THR A 137 -26.14 14.72 -3.54
C THR A 137 -25.37 13.86 -2.54
N TYR A 138 -24.06 13.72 -2.72
CA TYR A 138 -23.23 12.96 -1.80
C TYR A 138 -23.29 13.55 -0.37
N GLY A 139 -23.30 14.88 -0.24
CA GLY A 139 -23.46 15.56 1.04
C GLY A 139 -24.77 15.20 1.75
N ASP A 140 -25.89 15.21 1.04
CA ASP A 140 -27.20 14.83 1.59
C ASP A 140 -27.26 13.34 1.97
N LEU A 141 -26.60 12.48 1.20
CA LEU A 141 -26.49 11.05 1.49
C LEU A 141 -25.70 10.82 2.77
N ILE A 142 -24.52 11.44 2.91
CA ILE A 142 -23.69 11.30 4.11
C ILE A 142 -24.43 11.80 5.35
N GLU A 143 -25.18 12.91 5.23
CA GLU A 143 -26.01 13.39 6.33
C GLU A 143 -27.16 12.41 6.67
N THR A 144 -27.77 11.79 5.66
CA THR A 144 -28.78 10.73 5.86
C THR A 144 -28.17 9.53 6.59
N LEU A 145 -26.98 9.07 6.18
CA LEU A 145 -26.29 7.95 6.81
C LEU A 145 -25.83 8.28 8.23
N ARG A 146 -25.37 9.51 8.47
CA ARG A 146 -25.00 9.98 9.82
C ARG A 146 -26.18 9.98 10.78
N ARG A 147 -27.42 10.10 10.29
CA ARG A 147 -28.64 9.98 11.11
C ARG A 147 -28.98 8.54 11.48
N GLN A 148 -28.53 7.56 10.70
CA GLN A 148 -28.83 6.14 10.92
C GLN A 148 -27.67 5.39 11.61
N TYR A 149 -26.43 5.80 11.35
CA TYR A 149 -25.22 5.09 11.76
C TYR A 149 -24.19 6.03 12.39
N THR A 150 -23.23 5.47 13.12
CA THR A 150 -22.00 6.18 13.49
C THR A 150 -21.00 6.01 12.35
N LEU A 151 -20.64 7.11 11.69
CA LEU A 151 -19.72 7.06 10.56
C LEU A 151 -18.28 7.14 11.06
N ASP A 152 -17.53 6.06 10.88
CA ASP A 152 -16.09 6.06 11.09
C ASP A 152 -15.44 6.64 9.83
N THR A 153 -15.39 7.97 9.73
CA THR A 153 -14.51 8.62 8.77
C THR A 153 -13.09 8.41 9.25
N HIS A 154 -12.49 7.27 8.88
CA HIS A 154 -11.06 7.04 9.05
C HIS A 154 -10.34 7.96 8.06
N GLU A 155 -10.26 9.24 8.42
CA GLU A 155 -9.27 10.13 7.87
C GLU A 155 -7.94 9.52 8.26
N VAL A 156 -7.30 8.81 7.33
CA VAL A 156 -5.87 8.55 7.45
C VAL A 156 -5.24 9.92 7.60
N ASP A 157 -4.74 10.17 8.81
CA ASP A 157 -4.18 11.41 9.29
C ASP A 157 -2.93 11.80 8.48
N ILE A 158 -3.14 12.31 7.27
CA ILE A 158 -2.09 12.86 6.39
C ILE A 158 -2.14 14.40 6.40
N GLN A 159 -3.27 14.99 6.84
CA GLN A 159 -3.46 16.44 6.86
C GLN A 159 -3.07 17.11 8.19
N HIS A 160 -3.13 16.46 9.36
CA HIS A 160 -2.78 17.11 10.63
C HIS A 160 -1.27 17.39 10.74
N GLU A 161 -0.43 16.48 10.22
CA GLU A 161 1.02 16.66 10.13
C GLU A 161 1.42 17.86 9.23
N ARG A 162 0.56 18.25 8.28
CA ARG A 162 0.85 19.37 7.35
C ARG A 162 0.47 20.74 7.93
N ARG A 163 -0.40 20.81 8.95
CA ARG A 163 -0.76 22.08 9.61
C ARG A 163 0.14 22.43 10.79
N THR A 164 0.98 21.51 11.27
CA THR A 164 1.88 21.73 12.42
C THR A 164 3.33 22.02 12.03
N LEU A 165 3.69 21.97 10.74
CA LEU A 165 5.02 22.38 10.26
C LEU A 165 5.05 23.90 10.03
N PRO A 166 5.82 24.69 10.81
CA PRO A 166 6.04 26.08 10.48
C PRO A 166 6.73 26.17 9.11
N SER A 167 6.35 27.16 8.31
CA SER A 167 7.03 27.46 7.05
C SER A 167 8.51 27.66 7.33
N LEU A 168 9.37 26.74 6.88
CA LEU A 168 10.81 26.90 6.93
C LEU A 168 11.21 28.08 6.04
N SER A 169 11.31 29.27 6.66
CA SER A 169 12.02 30.39 6.07
C SER A 169 13.52 30.13 6.19
N LEU A 170 14.31 30.64 5.25
CA LEU A 170 15.76 30.50 5.24
C LEU A 170 16.40 31.00 6.55
N GLU A 171 15.75 31.96 7.22
CA GLU A 171 16.18 32.56 8.48
C GLU A 171 16.15 31.57 9.65
N THR A 172 15.16 30.67 9.73
CA THR A 172 15.08 29.66 10.81
C THR A 172 16.17 28.60 10.70
N VAL A 173 16.65 28.34 9.47
CA VAL A 173 17.77 27.41 9.23
C VAL A 173 19.12 28.05 9.59
N ILE A 174 19.28 29.36 9.32
CA ILE A 174 20.52 30.10 9.61
C ILE A 174 20.73 30.23 11.12
N ASP A 175 19.69 30.53 11.90
CA ASP A 175 19.77 30.64 13.37
C ASP A 175 20.10 29.29 14.03
N GLY A 176 19.59 28.18 13.48
CA GLY A 176 19.89 26.84 13.96
C GLY A 176 21.36 26.45 13.79
N VAL A 177 22.00 26.88 12.71
CA VAL A 177 23.43 26.61 12.44
C VAL A 177 24.33 27.51 13.28
N SER A 178 23.93 28.76 13.55
CA SER A 178 24.71 29.70 14.37
C SER A 178 24.86 29.22 15.82
N ASN A 179 23.83 28.58 16.38
CA ASN A 179 23.85 28.06 17.75
C ASN A 179 24.73 26.80 17.92
N LEU A 180 25.13 26.15 16.83
CA LEU A 180 26.02 24.98 16.87
C LEU A 180 27.51 25.34 16.80
N LEU A 181 27.85 26.62 16.56
CA LEU A 181 29.22 27.09 16.39
C LEU A 181 29.78 27.87 17.58
N THR A 182 29.00 28.10 18.64
CA THR A 182 29.47 28.75 19.87
C THR A 182 29.82 27.71 20.95
N PRO A 183 31.10 27.57 21.36
CA PRO A 183 31.44 26.78 22.53
C PRO A 183 31.11 27.58 23.81
N GLY A 184 30.16 27.09 24.59
CA GLY A 184 29.86 27.64 25.93
C GLY A 184 30.92 27.25 26.96
N PRO A 185 31.25 28.12 27.93
CA PRO A 185 32.39 27.94 28.82
C PRO A 185 32.12 26.95 29.96
N ALA A 186 33.20 26.37 30.46
CA ALA A 186 33.26 25.56 31.67
C ALA A 186 33.10 26.42 32.94
N ASP A 187 32.24 26.00 33.88
CA ASP A 187 32.59 25.69 35.28
C ASP A 187 31.42 25.85 36.30
N ALA A 188 31.45 24.93 37.27
CA ALA A 188 31.08 25.04 38.69
C ALA A 188 29.60 24.96 39.17
N GLY A 189 29.40 24.03 40.12
CA GLY A 189 28.62 24.29 41.35
C GLY A 189 27.29 23.55 41.55
N ALA A 190 27.27 22.63 42.52
CA ALA A 190 26.14 21.90 43.14
C ALA A 190 25.00 22.84 43.69
N PRO A 191 23.83 22.38 44.24
CA PRO A 191 23.54 21.02 44.74
C PRO A 191 22.15 20.42 44.43
N ALA A 192 22.02 19.13 44.74
CA ALA A 192 20.80 18.33 44.69
C ALA A 192 19.80 18.68 45.80
N PRO A 193 18.48 18.44 45.60
CA PRO A 193 17.55 18.24 46.69
C PRO A 193 17.16 16.77 46.88
N SER A 194 17.02 16.48 48.17
CA SER A 194 16.73 15.25 48.88
C SER A 194 15.37 14.60 48.60
N THR A 195 15.43 13.26 48.66
CA THR A 195 14.41 12.30 49.08
C THR A 195 13.26 12.82 49.97
N THR A 196 12.03 12.45 49.63
CA THR A 196 10.99 12.10 50.62
C THR A 196 10.18 10.90 50.12
N VAL A 197 9.89 10.01 51.06
CA VAL A 197 9.46 8.62 50.96
C VAL A 197 7.93 8.50 51.03
N GLY A 198 7.39 7.47 50.38
CA GLY A 198 6.07 6.86 50.67
C GLY A 198 5.35 6.52 49.36
N GLY A 199 4.95 5.30 49.03
CA GLY A 199 4.86 4.04 49.76
C GLY A 199 3.85 3.21 48.96
N LEU A 200 4.31 2.16 48.30
CA LEU A 200 3.53 1.26 47.45
C LEU A 200 2.96 0.11 48.31
N PRO A 201 1.69 -0.30 48.19
CA PRO A 201 1.29 -1.64 48.57
C PRO A 201 1.47 -2.58 47.38
N ARG A 202 2.32 -3.59 47.57
CA ARG A 202 2.40 -4.79 46.74
C ARG A 202 1.30 -5.75 47.18
N THR A 203 0.61 -6.37 46.23
CA THR A 203 0.02 -7.71 46.40
C THR A 203 0.11 -8.51 45.09
N PRO A 204 0.04 -9.84 45.17
CA PRO A 204 0.88 -10.72 44.34
C PRO A 204 0.08 -11.54 43.30
N GLY A 205 0.80 -11.96 42.25
CA GLY A 205 0.58 -13.24 41.57
C GLY A 205 -0.76 -13.46 40.85
N GLY A 206 -0.75 -13.30 39.52
CA GLY A 206 -1.80 -13.80 38.63
C GLY A 206 -1.38 -13.64 37.16
N ALA A 207 -1.43 -14.73 36.39
CA ALA A 207 -0.97 -14.80 35.00
C ALA A 207 -1.93 -14.10 34.01
N PRO A 208 -1.47 -13.70 32.80
CA PRO A 208 -2.13 -12.69 31.96
C PRO A 208 -3.31 -13.16 31.09
N TRP A 209 -3.89 -14.35 31.31
CA TRP A 209 -4.81 -14.96 30.32
C TRP A 209 -6.16 -15.47 30.88
N ALA A 210 -6.60 -15.01 32.05
CA ALA A 210 -7.92 -15.41 32.55
C ALA A 210 -9.06 -14.76 31.73
N ILE A 211 -9.77 -15.61 31.00
CA ILE A 211 -11.03 -15.36 30.30
C ILE A 211 -12.16 -15.50 31.33
N ASP A 212 -12.87 -14.42 31.62
CA ASP A 212 -14.02 -14.44 32.53
C ASP A 212 -15.31 -14.66 31.73
N LEU A 213 -15.99 -15.78 31.96
CA LEU A 213 -17.28 -16.13 31.37
C LEU A 213 -18.31 -16.37 32.48
N GLY A 214 -19.33 -15.50 32.52
CA GLY A 214 -20.59 -15.65 33.26
C GLY A 214 -20.65 -14.83 34.57
N GLY A 215 -21.72 -14.13 34.92
CA GLY A 215 -23.07 -14.02 34.39
C GLY A 215 -23.88 -13.01 35.24
N ASP A 216 -24.99 -12.59 34.66
CA ASP A 216 -26.20 -11.96 35.22
C ASP A 216 -26.14 -10.96 36.40
N ASN A 217 -26.51 -9.71 36.08
CA ASN A 217 -27.51 -8.96 36.85
C ASN A 217 -28.38 -8.14 35.90
N GLY A 218 -29.69 -8.35 35.99
CA GLY A 218 -30.69 -7.80 35.09
C GLY A 218 -30.81 -6.28 35.14
N VAL A 219 -30.99 -5.68 33.96
CA VAL A 219 -31.56 -4.35 33.78
C VAL A 219 -32.65 -4.47 32.72
N SER A 220 -33.88 -4.13 33.09
CA SER A 220 -35.04 -4.10 32.21
C SER A 220 -35.00 -2.89 31.29
N ALA A 221 -35.58 -3.07 30.10
CA ALA A 221 -35.50 -2.27 28.89
C ALA A 221 -35.91 -0.79 29.02
N SER A 222 -35.06 0.08 28.48
CA SER A 222 -35.45 1.20 27.61
C SER A 222 -34.28 1.48 26.66
N GLY A 223 -34.56 1.49 25.36
CA GLY A 223 -33.59 1.23 24.30
C GLY A 223 -32.44 2.21 24.20
N LEU A 224 -31.22 1.70 24.42
CA LEU A 224 -30.02 2.25 23.82
C LEU A 224 -29.80 1.50 22.50
N LEU A 225 -30.36 2.04 21.42
CA LEU A 225 -29.90 1.71 20.07
C LEU A 225 -28.45 2.21 20.00
N SER A 226 -27.49 1.37 20.37
CA SER A 226 -26.10 1.61 20.04
C SER A 226 -26.05 1.67 18.51
N ARG A 227 -25.89 2.88 17.95
CA ARG A 227 -25.78 3.05 16.51
C ARG A 227 -24.58 2.24 16.05
N GLN A 228 -24.82 1.36 15.08
CA GLN A 228 -23.76 0.56 14.51
C GLN A 228 -22.76 1.47 13.80
N SER A 229 -21.47 1.29 14.08
CA SER A 229 -20.44 2.02 13.38
C SER A 229 -20.19 1.40 12.02
N ILE A 230 -20.14 2.25 11.00
CA ILE A 230 -19.91 1.84 9.62
C ILE A 230 -18.82 2.71 9.00
N SER A 231 -18.00 2.10 8.16
CA SER A 231 -17.14 2.83 7.23
C SER A 231 -17.88 3.04 5.91
N VAL A 232 -17.82 4.27 5.40
CA VAL A 232 -18.41 4.64 4.11
C VAL A 232 -17.29 5.04 3.17
N ASN A 233 -17.37 4.56 1.93
CA ASN A 233 -16.34 4.83 0.94
C ASN A 233 -16.46 6.28 0.46
N LYS A 234 -15.37 7.05 0.59
CA LYS A 234 -15.33 8.46 0.14
C LYS A 234 -15.05 8.60 -1.36
N ALA A 235 -14.75 7.49 -2.05
CA ALA A 235 -14.51 7.46 -3.49
C ALA A 235 -15.51 6.53 -4.18
N CYS A 236 -15.91 6.90 -5.40
CA CYS A 236 -16.78 6.05 -6.22
C CYS A 236 -16.02 4.78 -6.64
N PRO A 237 -16.51 3.57 -6.31
CA PRO A 237 -15.80 2.33 -6.65
C PRO A 237 -15.66 2.02 -8.15
N ILE A 238 -16.42 2.70 -9.02
CA ILE A 238 -16.40 2.48 -10.47
C ILE A 238 -15.26 3.29 -11.11
N CYS A 239 -15.20 4.60 -10.85
CA CYS A 239 -14.18 5.49 -11.44
C CYS A 239 -12.96 5.69 -10.54
N MET A 240 -13.03 5.29 -9.27
CA MET A 240 -12.00 5.46 -8.25
C MET A 240 -11.64 6.94 -7.97
N VAL A 241 -12.57 7.85 -8.24
CA VAL A 241 -12.45 9.28 -7.94
C VAL A 241 -13.17 9.58 -6.63
N ASP A 242 -12.59 10.47 -5.83
CA ASP A 242 -13.21 10.98 -4.60
C ASP A 242 -14.56 11.64 -4.92
N LEU A 243 -15.51 11.49 -4.01
CA LEU A 243 -16.85 12.07 -4.08
C LEU A 243 -16.86 13.40 -3.35
N ASP A 244 -17.25 14.46 -4.05
CA ASP A 244 -17.47 15.78 -3.48
C ASP A 244 -18.91 15.93 -2.99
N ASP A 245 -19.16 16.79 -1.98
CA ASP A 245 -20.50 16.94 -1.38
C ASP A 245 -21.60 17.32 -2.40
N GLU A 246 -21.23 18.00 -3.48
CA GLU A 246 -22.13 18.43 -4.56
C GLU A 246 -22.34 17.36 -5.65
N ASP A 247 -21.60 16.25 -5.63
CA ASP A 247 -21.72 15.20 -6.64
C ASP A 247 -23.08 14.51 -6.57
N GLU A 248 -23.71 14.34 -7.74
CA GLU A 248 -24.91 13.50 -7.86
C GLU A 248 -24.52 12.03 -7.74
N VAL A 249 -25.00 11.40 -6.67
CA VAL A 249 -24.86 9.97 -6.41
C VAL A 249 -26.19 9.25 -6.54
N LEU A 250 -26.12 8.06 -7.11
CA LEU A 250 -27.24 7.15 -7.21
C LEU A 250 -27.05 6.02 -6.21
N ILE A 251 -28.11 5.74 -5.45
CA ILE A 251 -28.13 4.75 -4.38
C ILE A 251 -28.76 3.45 -4.92
N MET A 252 -28.09 2.33 -4.69
CA MET A 252 -28.56 1.03 -5.12
C MET A 252 -29.62 0.48 -4.16
N PRO A 253 -30.64 -0.26 -4.66
CA PRO A 253 -31.75 -0.74 -3.83
C PRO A 253 -31.38 -1.91 -2.91
N CYS A 254 -30.17 -2.46 -3.07
CA CYS A 254 -29.69 -3.58 -2.25
C CYS A 254 -29.16 -3.15 -0.87
N ASP A 255 -28.57 -1.95 -0.75
CA ASP A 255 -28.05 -1.40 0.51
C ASP A 255 -27.82 0.11 0.32
N SER A 256 -28.20 0.95 1.29
CA SER A 256 -28.01 2.41 1.21
C SER A 256 -26.54 2.84 1.22
N ARG A 257 -25.63 1.93 1.58
CA ARG A 257 -24.17 2.14 1.53
C ARG A 257 -23.58 1.85 0.14
N HIS A 258 -24.37 1.30 -0.78
CA HIS A 258 -23.96 1.08 -2.15
C HIS A 258 -24.41 2.26 -3.01
N PHE A 259 -23.51 3.22 -3.19
CA PHE A 259 -23.76 4.39 -4.00
C PHE A 259 -22.54 4.72 -4.87
N PHE A 260 -22.80 5.41 -5.98
CA PHE A 260 -21.81 5.72 -7.00
C PHE A 260 -22.15 7.06 -7.64
N HIS A 261 -21.20 7.72 -8.30
CA HIS A 261 -21.54 8.81 -9.23
C HIS A 261 -22.63 8.32 -10.18
N ARG A 262 -23.67 9.13 -10.36
CA ARG A 262 -24.83 8.82 -11.20
C ARG A 262 -24.40 8.34 -12.59
N ALA A 263 -23.55 9.11 -13.26
CA ALA A 263 -23.06 8.78 -14.61
C ALA A 263 -22.30 7.43 -14.66
N CYS A 264 -21.54 7.11 -13.61
CA CYS A 264 -20.76 5.88 -13.56
C CYS A 264 -21.66 4.64 -13.45
N VAL A 265 -22.68 4.70 -12.59
CA VAL A 265 -23.58 3.56 -12.41
C VAL A 265 -24.62 3.46 -13.52
N GLU A 266 -25.12 4.56 -14.08
CA GLU A 266 -25.98 4.51 -15.26
C GLU A 266 -25.28 3.76 -16.41
N HIS A 267 -24.01 4.09 -16.70
CA HIS A 267 -23.23 3.38 -17.72
C HIS A 267 -22.99 1.89 -17.38
N TRP A 268 -22.77 1.57 -16.11
CA TRP A 268 -22.69 0.16 -15.68
C TRP A 268 -24.00 -0.58 -15.95
N LEU A 269 -25.14 0.04 -15.64
CA LEU A 269 -26.47 -0.56 -15.78
C LEU A 269 -26.93 -0.73 -17.24
N GLU A 270 -26.29 -0.06 -18.20
CA GLU A 270 -26.46 -0.33 -19.64
C GLU A 270 -25.97 -1.72 -20.03
N THR A 271 -25.09 -2.33 -19.23
CA THR A 271 -24.50 -3.64 -19.55
C THR A 271 -24.75 -4.69 -18.49
N SER A 272 -25.17 -4.33 -17.27
CA SER A 272 -25.41 -5.27 -16.18
C SER A 272 -26.65 -4.94 -15.34
N GLN A 273 -27.23 -5.95 -14.72
CA GLN A 273 -28.29 -5.83 -13.71
C GLN A 273 -27.77 -6.00 -12.28
N ALA A 274 -26.47 -6.26 -12.12
CA ALA A 274 -25.87 -6.55 -10.83
C ALA A 274 -25.30 -5.28 -10.17
N CYS A 275 -25.47 -5.15 -8.85
CA CYS A 275 -24.77 -4.12 -8.08
C CYS A 275 -23.23 -4.30 -8.18
N PRO A 276 -22.44 -3.25 -8.47
CA PRO A 276 -20.98 -3.36 -8.56
C PRO A 276 -20.28 -3.83 -7.27
N ILE A 277 -20.89 -3.61 -6.11
CA ILE A 277 -20.31 -3.98 -4.81
C ILE A 277 -20.72 -5.40 -4.39
N CYS A 278 -22.02 -5.66 -4.25
CA CYS A 278 -22.50 -6.94 -3.71
C CYS A 278 -22.99 -7.95 -4.76
N ARG A 279 -23.00 -7.58 -6.05
CA ARG A 279 -23.50 -8.39 -7.17
C ARG A 279 -24.98 -8.80 -7.09
N ALA A 280 -25.75 -8.23 -6.16
CA ALA A 280 -27.20 -8.46 -6.11
C ALA A 280 -27.88 -7.95 -7.39
N ASN A 281 -28.80 -8.73 -7.95
CA ASN A 281 -29.57 -8.35 -9.14
C ASN A 281 -30.63 -7.30 -8.74
N ILE A 282 -30.49 -6.07 -9.24
CA ILE A 282 -31.38 -4.97 -8.86
C ILE A 282 -32.77 -5.10 -9.47
N VAL A 283 -32.89 -5.73 -10.64
CA VAL A 283 -34.19 -5.95 -11.28
C VAL A 283 -35.04 -6.83 -10.37
N ASN A 284 -34.49 -7.95 -9.88
CA ASN A 284 -35.20 -8.84 -8.98
C ASN A 284 -35.65 -8.15 -7.68
N ILE A 285 -34.82 -7.25 -7.14
CA ILE A 285 -35.14 -6.48 -5.92
C ILE A 285 -36.29 -5.50 -6.20
N LEU A 286 -36.26 -4.80 -7.33
CA LEU A 286 -37.27 -3.79 -7.68
C LEU A 286 -38.60 -4.41 -8.14
N THR A 287 -38.58 -5.54 -8.86
CA THR A 287 -39.79 -6.21 -9.36
C THR A 287 -40.39 -7.19 -8.37
N GLY A 288 -39.74 -7.45 -7.23
CA GLY A 288 -40.22 -8.35 -6.20
C GLY A 288 -40.34 -9.81 -6.67
N THR A 289 -39.65 -10.19 -7.75
CA THR A 289 -39.62 -11.58 -8.21
C THR A 289 -38.65 -12.36 -7.31
N PRO A 290 -39.13 -13.31 -6.49
CA PRO A 290 -38.24 -14.15 -5.70
C PRO A 290 -37.37 -14.93 -6.68
N SER A 291 -36.07 -14.99 -6.38
CA SER A 291 -35.12 -15.91 -7.00
C SER A 291 -35.80 -17.26 -7.17
N ASP A 292 -35.91 -17.73 -8.42
CA ASP A 292 -36.33 -19.09 -8.73
C ASP A 292 -35.48 -20.05 -7.87
N PRO A 293 -36.09 -20.87 -6.99
CA PRO A 293 -35.39 -21.80 -6.11
C PRO A 293 -34.64 -22.91 -6.85
N THR A 294 -34.61 -22.95 -8.19
CA THR A 294 -33.76 -23.88 -8.94
C THR A 294 -32.28 -23.47 -9.06
N LEU A 295 -31.87 -22.28 -8.62
CA LEU A 295 -30.45 -21.97 -8.42
C LEU A 295 -30.07 -22.19 -6.95
N LEU A 296 -29.88 -23.45 -6.59
CA LEU A 296 -29.22 -23.81 -5.33
C LEU A 296 -27.87 -23.07 -5.22
N PRO A 297 -27.50 -22.58 -4.03
CA PRO A 297 -26.11 -22.21 -3.75
C PRO A 297 -25.27 -23.43 -4.07
N VAL A 298 -24.29 -23.30 -4.97
CA VAL A 298 -23.24 -24.32 -5.08
C VAL A 298 -22.50 -24.28 -3.75
N ASP A 299 -22.79 -25.26 -2.89
CA ASP A 299 -22.03 -25.50 -1.68
C ASP A 299 -20.61 -25.86 -2.12
N HIS A 300 -19.63 -25.08 -1.66
CA HIS A 300 -18.22 -25.23 -2.03
C HIS A 300 -17.58 -26.49 -1.42
N ARG A 301 -18.39 -27.40 -0.85
CA ARG A 301 -17.96 -28.65 -0.21
C ARG A 301 -18.04 -29.89 -1.10
N ASP A 302 -18.62 -29.79 -2.30
CA ASP A 302 -18.75 -30.95 -3.21
C ASP A 302 -17.63 -31.07 -4.26
N LEU A 303 -16.62 -30.19 -4.26
CA LEU A 303 -15.51 -30.26 -5.23
C LEU A 303 -14.33 -31.17 -4.81
N GLU A 304 -14.40 -31.86 -3.67
CA GLU A 304 -13.31 -32.71 -3.16
C GLU A 304 -13.55 -34.22 -3.30
N LEU A 305 -14.55 -34.65 -4.09
CA LEU A 305 -14.79 -36.09 -4.34
C LEU A 305 -14.67 -36.54 -5.80
N GLN A 306 -14.16 -35.69 -6.69
CA GLN A 306 -13.86 -36.07 -8.07
C GLN A 306 -12.53 -35.48 -8.57
N ILE A 307 -11.44 -35.77 -7.85
CA ILE A 307 -10.07 -35.92 -8.40
C ILE A 307 -9.38 -37.06 -7.64
#